data_AF-A0A5J4PPR1-F1
#
_entry.id   AF-A0A5J4PPR1-F1
#
_cell.length_a   1.000
_cell.length_b   1.000
_cell.length_c   1.000
_cell.angle_alpha   90.00
_cell.angle_beta   90.00
_cell.angle_gamma   90.00
#
_symmetry.space_group_name_H-M   'P 1'
#
loop_
_entity.id
_entity.type
_entity.pdbx_description
1 polymer ?
#
loop_
_entity_poly.entity_id
_entity_poly.type
_entity_poly.pdbx_seq_one_letter_code
_entity_poly.pdbx_strand_id
1 'polypeptide(L)' 'VSFLIKAADKADNNTLSPVFLKQAGEILVKQARYDDAINAYTRIKNKYFQSYQAIDIDKYIEQARIMKK' A
#
# COMPACT_ATOMS: atom_id res chain seq x y z
N VAL A 1 1.52 -4.43 11.05
CA VAL A 1 0.68 -4.30 9.83
C VAL A 1 -0.80 -4.07 10.14
N SER A 2 -1.49 -4.95 10.88
CA SER A 2 -2.95 -4.84 11.14
C SER A 2 -3.40 -3.46 11.66
N PHE A 3 -2.64 -2.84 12.57
CA PHE A 3 -2.92 -1.49 13.07
C PHE A 3 -2.96 -0.42 11.96
N LEU A 4 -2.01 -0.47 11.02
CA LEU A 4 -1.94 0.49 9.89
C LEU A 4 -3.10 0.29 8.91
N ILE A 5 -3.47 -0.97 8.63
CA ILE A 5 -4.63 -1.26 7.79
C ILE A 5 -5.91 -0.72 8.43
N LYS A 6 -6.13 -0.96 9.72
CA LYS A 6 -7.26 -0.41 10.47
C LYS A 6 -7.25 1.13 10.49
N ALA A 7 -6.08 1.75 10.62
CA ALA A 7 -5.94 3.20 10.57
C ALA A 7 -6.30 3.75 9.18
N ALA A 8 -5.90 3.07 8.10
CA ALA A 8 -6.28 3.43 6.74
C ALA A 8 -7.80 3.33 6.52
N ASP A 9 -8.41 2.26 7.02
CA ASP A 9 -9.86 2.03 6.96
C ASP A 9 -10.63 3.08 7.76
N LYS A 10 -10.13 3.48 8.93
CA LYS A 10 -10.78 4.48 9.79
C LYS A 10 -10.65 5.89 9.23
N ALA A 11 -9.50 6.23 8.66
CA ALA A 11 -9.29 7.57 8.09
C ALA A 11 -10.12 7.79 6.81
N ASP A 12 -10.21 6.73 5.98
CA ASP A 12 -10.86 6.67 4.68
C ASP A 12 -10.86 7.96 3.85
N ASN A 13 -9.68 8.51 3.56
CA ASN A 13 -9.54 9.73 2.75
C ASN A 13 -8.23 9.73 1.97
N ASN A 14 -8.11 10.64 1.00
CA ASN A 14 -6.95 10.75 0.11
C ASN A 14 -5.67 11.28 0.77
N THR A 15 -5.70 11.67 2.04
CA THR A 15 -4.54 12.25 2.73
C THR A 15 -3.86 11.24 3.65
N LEU A 16 -4.60 10.57 4.53
CA LEU A 16 -4.05 9.68 5.55
C LEU A 16 -4.08 8.21 5.17
N SER A 17 -5.15 7.73 4.53
CA SER A 17 -5.27 6.31 4.16
C SER A 17 -4.12 5.81 3.27
N PRO A 18 -3.67 6.57 2.25
CA PRO A 18 -2.57 6.14 1.39
C PRO A 18 -1.23 6.08 2.10
N VAL A 19 -1.00 6.97 3.07
CA VAL A 19 0.20 6.97 3.91
C VAL A 19 0.28 5.68 4.72
N PHE A 20 -0.80 5.32 5.41
CA PHE A 20 -0.87 4.10 6.21
C PHE A 20 -0.78 2.83 5.36
N LEU A 21 -1.45 2.80 4.20
CA LEU A 21 -1.36 1.67 3.27
C LEU A 21 0.04 1.50 2.70
N LYS A 22 0.75 2.59 2.40
CA LYS A 22 2.13 2.53 1.87
C LYS A 22 3.07 1.97 2.93
N GLN A 23 2.98 2.46 4.16
CA GLN A 23 3.74 1.93 5.29
C GLN A 23 3.41 0.45 5.56
N ALA A 24 2.14 0.06 5.46
CA ALA A 24 1.72 -1.33 5.61
C ALA A 24 2.34 -2.22 4.52
N GLY A 25 2.31 -1.78 3.25
CA GLY A 25 2.95 -2.47 2.14
C GLY A 25 4.46 -2.64 2.33
N GLU A 26 5.16 -1.60 2.77
CA GLU A 26 6.62 -1.65 3.02
C GLU A 26 6.98 -2.67 4.10
N ILE A 27 6.18 -2.76 5.17
CA ILE A 27 6.37 -3.77 6.23
C ILE A 27 6.05 -5.18 5.70
N LEU A 28 5.01 -5.33 4.90
CA LEU A 28 4.62 -6.62 4.32
C LEU A 28 5.71 -7.16 3.38
N VAL A 29 6.34 -6.31 2.57
CA VAL A 29 7.50 -6.67 1.75
C VAL A 29 8.64 -7.20 2.62
N LYS A 30 8.96 -6.52 3.73
CA LYS A 30 10.00 -6.97 4.69
C LYS A 30 9.68 -8.31 5.35
N GLN A 31 8.40 -8.67 5.42
CA GLN A 31 7.92 -9.94 5.95
C GLN A 31 7.80 -11.04 4.88
N ALA A 32 8.27 -10.80 3.65
CA ALA A 32 8.07 -11.66 2.49
C ALA A 32 6.58 -11.95 2.16
N ARG A 33 5.66 -11.11 2.66
CA ARG A 33 4.22 -11.20 2.41
C ARG A 33 3.87 -10.37 1.17
N TYR A 34 4.39 -10.78 0.02
CA TYR A 34 4.35 -9.97 -1.20
C TYR A 34 2.93 -9.78 -1.76
N ASP A 35 2.08 -10.79 -1.71
CA ASP A 35 0.68 -10.68 -2.16
C ASP A 35 -0.10 -9.63 -1.36
N ASP A 36 0.08 -9.61 -0.04
CA ASP A 36 -0.55 -8.61 0.83
C ASP A 36 0.01 -7.21 0.56
N ALA A 37 1.31 -7.09 0.29
CA ALA A 37 1.92 -5.81 -0.07
C ALA A 37 1.36 -5.27 -1.39
N ILE A 38 1.26 -6.13 -2.41
CA ILE A 38 0.65 -5.80 -3.71
C ILE A 38 -0.78 -5.34 -3.53
N ASN A 39 -1.57 -6.02 -2.68
CA ASN A 39 -2.94 -5.63 -2.39
C ASN A 39 -3.02 -4.25 -1.71
N ALA A 40 -2.15 -3.97 -0.73
CA ALA A 40 -2.10 -2.67 -0.06
C ALA A 40 -1.78 -1.53 -1.03
N TYR A 41 -0.78 -1.71 -1.90
CA TYR A 41 -0.40 -0.73 -2.92
C TYR A 41 -1.47 -0.58 -4.01
N THR A 42 -2.08 -1.68 -4.46
CA THR A 42 -3.17 -1.65 -5.44
C THR A 42 -4.38 -0.87 -4.91
N ARG A 43 -4.65 -0.95 -3.60
CA ARG A 43 -5.69 -0.16 -2.96
C ARG A 43 -5.40 1.34 -3.01
N ILE A 44 -4.14 1.75 -2.84
CA ILE A 44 -3.72 3.14 -3.06
C ILE A 44 -3.99 3.56 -4.50
N LYS A 45 -3.55 2.76 -5.47
CA LYS A 45 -3.75 3.01 -6.90
C LYS A 45 -5.23 3.21 -7.27
N ASN A 46 -6.11 2.34 -6.77
CA ASN A 46 -7.50 2.29 -7.23
C ASN A 46 -8.43 3.20 -6.42
N LYS A 47 -8.33 3.19 -5.08
CA LYS A 47 -9.25 3.93 -4.21
C LYS A 47 -8.77 5.35 -3.95
N TYR A 48 -7.46 5.56 -3.92
CA TYR A 48 -6.87 6.84 -3.51
C TYR A 48 -5.99 7.44 -4.62
N PHE A 49 -6.43 7.33 -5.87
CA PHE A 49 -5.68 7.75 -7.07
C PHE A 49 -5.36 9.26 -7.09
N GLN A 50 -6.09 10.08 -6.35
CA GLN A 50 -5.82 11.53 -6.21
C GLN A 50 -4.78 11.85 -5.14
N SER A 51 -4.28 10.86 -4.41
CA SER A 51 -3.28 11.05 -3.37
C SER A 51 -1.88 11.20 -3.95
N TYR A 52 -1.01 11.88 -3.21
CA TYR A 52 0.40 11.98 -3.58
C TYR A 52 1.07 10.60 -3.68
N GLN A 53 0.70 9.66 -2.80
CA GLN A 53 1.27 8.31 -2.77
C GLN A 53 0.90 7.50 -4.02
N ALA A 54 -0.20 7.81 -4.70
CA ALA A 54 -0.60 7.12 -5.92
C ALA A 54 0.29 7.44 -7.13
N ILE A 55 1.00 8.57 -7.14
CA ILE A 55 1.86 9.00 -8.27
C ILE A 55 2.91 7.94 -8.60
N ASP A 56 3.62 7.44 -7.59
CA ASP A 56 4.70 6.48 -7.76
C ASP A 56 4.31 5.04 -7.36
N ILE A 57 3.03 4.79 -7.09
CA ILE A 57 2.62 3.52 -6.47
C ILE A 57 2.86 2.30 -7.35
N ASP A 58 2.78 2.48 -8.67
CA ASP A 58 3.02 1.41 -9.64
C ASP A 58 4.45 0.86 -9.52
N LYS A 59 5.44 1.72 -9.21
CA LYS A 59 6.81 1.27 -8.94
C LYS A 59 6.86 0.28 -7.77
N TYR A 60 6.12 0.53 -6.70
CA TYR A 60 6.09 -0.34 -5.53
C TYR A 60 5.36 -1.66 -5.81
N ILE A 61 4.29 -1.62 -6.61
CA ILE A 61 3.57 -2.81 -7.07
C ILE A 61 4.51 -3.71 -7.88
N GLU A 62 5.20 -3.15 -8.87
CA GLU A 62 6.12 -3.91 -9.72
C GLU A 62 7.31 -4.46 -8.94
N GLN A 63 7.88 -3.68 -8.02
CA GLN A 63 8.96 -4.17 -7.14
C GLN A 63 8.51 -5.38 -6.30
N ALA A 64 7.31 -5.31 -5.70
CA ALA A 64 6.78 -6.43 -4.92
C ALA A 64 6.49 -7.67 -5.79
N ARG A 65 6.05 -7.48 -7.04
CA ARG A 65 5.88 -8.57 -8.02
C ARG A 65 7.20 -9.24 -8.39
N ILE A 66 8.26 -8.46 -8.58
CA ILE A 66 9.60 -8.99 -8.84
C ILE A 66 10.11 -9.81 -7.65
N MET A 67 9.93 -9.31 -6.42
CA MET A 67 10.38 -10.01 -5.21
C MET A 67 9.58 -11.28 -4.91
N LYS A 68 8.33 -11.38 -5.39
CA LYS A 68 7.51 -12.60 -5.27
C LYS A 68 8.06 -13.77 -6.10
N LYS A 69 8.75 -13.48 -7.20
CA LYS A 69 9.27 -14.46 -8.16
C LYS A 69 10.49 -15.19 -7.61
#